data_AF-A0A2N2EGF4-F1
#
_entry.id   AF-A0A2N2EGF4-F1
#
_cell.length_a   1.000
_cell.length_b   1.000
_cell.length_c   1.000
_cell.angle_alpha   90.00
_cell.angle_beta   90.00
_cell.angle_gamma   90.00
#
_symmetry.space_group_name_H-M   'P 1'
#
loop_
_entity.id
_entity.type
_entity.pdbx_description
1 polymer ?
#
loop_
_entity_poly.entity_id
_entity_poly.type
_entity_poly.pdbx_seq_one_letter_code
_entity_poly.pdbx_strand_id
1 'polypeptide(L)'
;MTGSLVLKKYYESQGAREPLFGVTTGDLKPIAKRIKKNQQLVEELYATGNYDAMYLAGMLADPKKMTPVDFDYWIDKAYYHMISDFIVDVTLAETDFAQEVADKFIASGDELIMSAGWSCYEWLIGSYDYLMISNCFACRIASKALFTSNFL
;
A
#
# COMPACT_ATOMS: atom_id res chain seq x y z
N MET A 1 2.23 -10.03 18.75
CA MET A 1 2.22 -10.59 17.38
C MET A 1 3.39 -11.54 17.29
N THR A 2 3.14 -12.81 16.96
CA THR A 2 4.20 -13.76 16.61
C THR A 2 4.29 -13.78 15.09
N GLY A 3 5.42 -13.34 14.54
CA GLY A 3 5.67 -13.40 13.10
C GLY A 3 5.84 -14.85 12.62
N SER A 4 5.43 -15.13 11.38
CA SER A 4 5.60 -16.45 10.77
C SER A 4 6.98 -16.55 10.14
N LEU A 5 7.81 -17.48 10.63
CA LEU A 5 9.14 -17.74 10.09
C LEU A 5 9.10 -18.19 8.62
N VAL A 6 8.02 -18.86 8.20
CA VAL A 6 7.84 -19.28 6.80
C VAL A 6 7.60 -18.05 5.92
N LEU A 7 6.71 -17.16 6.36
CA LEU A 7 6.36 -15.96 5.62
C LEU A 7 7.54 -14.98 5.55
N LYS A 8 8.29 -14.85 6.65
CA LYS A 8 9.54 -14.10 6.71
C LYS A 8 10.53 -14.57 5.64
N LYS A 9 10.81 -15.88 5.57
CA LYS A 9 11.70 -16.45 4.54
C LYS A 9 11.19 -16.21 3.12
N TYR A 10 9.87 -16.27 2.92
CA TYR A 10 9.27 -15.95 1.64
C TYR A 10 9.52 -14.49 1.27
N TYR A 11 9.26 -13.53 2.16
CA TYR A 11 9.53 -12.12 1.90
C TYR A 11 11.02 -11.84 1.66
N GLU A 12 11.92 -12.45 2.44
CA GLU A 12 13.37 -12.37 2.20
C GLU A 12 13.75 -12.86 0.79
N SER A 13 13.13 -13.95 0.32
CA SER A 13 13.37 -14.47 -1.04
C SER A 13 12.90 -13.51 -2.16
N GLN A 14 11.94 -12.63 -1.86
CA GLN A 14 11.42 -11.61 -2.79
C GLN A 14 12.20 -10.29 -2.72
N GLY A 15 13.21 -10.18 -1.83
CA GLY A 15 14.03 -8.99 -1.67
C GLY A 15 13.73 -8.17 -0.40
N ALA A 16 12.85 -8.64 0.48
CA ALA A 16 12.68 -8.03 1.80
C ALA A 16 13.98 -8.16 2.61
N ARG A 17 14.28 -7.16 3.44
CA ARG A 17 15.49 -7.13 4.27
C ARG A 17 15.09 -6.95 5.73
N GLU A 18 15.95 -7.42 6.63
CA GLU A 18 15.77 -7.17 8.06
C GLU A 18 15.81 -5.67 8.35
N PRO A 19 14.95 -5.16 9.26
CA PRO A 19 14.07 -5.92 10.15
C PRO A 19 12.73 -6.35 9.51
N LEU A 20 12.36 -7.63 9.61
CA LEU A 20 10.99 -8.08 9.30
C LEU A 20 10.52 -9.22 10.23
N PHE A 21 9.21 -9.29 10.45
CA PHE A 21 8.57 -10.31 11.29
C PHE A 21 7.84 -11.38 10.45
N GLY A 22 7.32 -11.04 9.26
CA GLY A 22 6.52 -11.94 8.43
C GLY A 22 5.12 -12.11 9.00
N VAL A 23 4.38 -11.00 9.12
CA VAL A 23 3.00 -10.97 9.62
C VAL A 23 2.03 -11.10 8.45
N THR A 24 0.97 -11.89 8.62
CA THR A 24 -0.05 -11.97 7.57
C THR A 24 -0.88 -10.69 7.52
N THR A 25 -1.30 -10.27 6.33
CA THR A 25 -2.24 -9.15 6.17
C THR A 25 -3.54 -9.37 6.96
N GLY A 26 -3.95 -10.64 7.15
CA GLY A 26 -5.08 -11.03 7.98
C GLY A 26 -4.94 -10.61 9.45
N ASP A 27 -3.74 -10.72 10.01
CA ASP A 27 -3.43 -10.34 11.40
C ASP A 27 -3.26 -8.82 11.57
N LEU A 28 -2.83 -8.12 10.52
CA LEU A 28 -2.72 -6.66 10.52
C LEU A 28 -4.08 -5.97 10.49
N LYS A 29 -5.07 -6.53 9.77
CA LYS A 29 -6.43 -5.96 9.64
C LYS A 29 -7.11 -5.63 10.99
N PRO A 30 -7.15 -6.54 12.00
CA PRO A 30 -7.68 -6.22 13.33
C PRO A 30 -6.93 -5.10 14.06
N ILE A 31 -5.62 -4.97 13.84
CA ILE A 31 -4.81 -3.90 14.45
C ILE A 31 -5.17 -2.57 13.80
N ALA A 32 -5.15 -2.52 12.47
CA ALA A 32 -5.54 -1.35 11.70
C ALA A 32 -6.94 -0.86 12.07
N LYS A 33 -7.91 -1.78 12.25
CA LYS A 33 -9.28 -1.44 12.67
C LYS A 33 -9.37 -0.81 14.06
N ARG A 34 -8.49 -1.21 14.99
CA ARG A 34 -8.47 -0.66 16.36
C ARG A 34 -7.87 0.74 16.41
N ILE A 35 -6.78 0.95 15.67
CA ILE A 35 -6.05 2.23 15.65
C ILE A 35 -6.76 3.26 14.75
N LYS A 36 -7.32 2.81 13.61
CA LYS A 36 -7.88 3.64 12.54
C LYS A 36 -6.82 4.59 11.94
N LYS A 37 -7.25 5.64 11.24
CA LYS A 37 -6.33 6.59 10.60
C LYS A 37 -5.55 7.39 11.65
N ASN A 38 -4.21 7.35 11.58
CA ASN A 38 -3.33 8.10 12.47
C ASN A 38 -2.00 8.44 11.77
N GLN A 39 -1.95 9.61 11.12
CA GLN A 39 -0.80 10.03 10.32
C GLN A 39 0.51 10.15 11.12
N GLN A 40 0.45 10.59 12.38
CA GLN A 40 1.66 10.70 13.21
C GLN A 40 2.30 9.34 13.45
N LEU A 41 1.49 8.32 13.72
CA LEU A 41 1.97 6.95 13.90
C LEU A 41 2.47 6.34 12.59
N VAL A 42 1.86 6.71 11.46
CA VAL A 42 2.24 6.23 10.12
C VAL A 42 3.68 6.62 9.81
N GLU A 43 4.06 7.87 10.04
CA GLU A 43 5.43 8.35 9.81
C GLU A 43 6.45 7.59 10.66
N GLU A 44 6.15 7.37 11.95
CA GLU A 44 7.01 6.59 12.85
C GLU A 44 7.15 5.14 12.40
N LEU A 45 6.05 4.50 12.02
CA LEU A 45 6.04 3.10 11.54
C LEU A 45 6.82 2.97 10.23
N TYR A 46 6.62 3.90 9.30
CA TYR A 46 7.26 3.87 8.00
C TYR A 46 8.78 4.11 8.12
N ALA A 47 9.19 5.01 9.02
CA ALA A 47 10.60 5.30 9.30
C ALA A 47 11.37 4.11 9.91
N THR A 48 10.68 3.11 10.47
CA THR A 48 11.36 1.92 11.01
C THR A 48 12.07 1.08 9.94
N GLY A 49 11.68 1.21 8.66
CA GLY A 49 12.16 0.37 7.58
C GLY A 49 11.77 -1.10 7.70
N ASN A 50 10.93 -1.46 8.68
CA ASN A 50 10.42 -2.82 8.82
C ASN A 50 9.24 -3.00 7.88
N TYR A 51 9.32 -3.98 6.98
CA TYR A 51 8.26 -4.20 5.99
C TYR A 51 6.86 -4.34 6.60
N ASP A 52 6.69 -5.15 7.65
CA ASP A 52 5.38 -5.36 8.26
C ASP A 52 4.85 -4.07 8.91
N ALA A 53 5.75 -3.24 9.44
CA ALA A 53 5.40 -1.93 9.99
C ALA A 53 5.05 -0.92 8.89
N MET A 54 5.79 -0.89 7.80
CA MET A 54 5.49 -0.06 6.63
C MET A 54 4.16 -0.45 5.99
N TYR A 55 3.86 -1.75 5.92
CA TYR A 55 2.58 -2.25 5.42
C TYR A 55 1.43 -1.81 6.33
N LEU A 56 1.60 -1.91 7.66
CA LEU A 56 0.65 -1.37 8.61
C LEU A 56 0.50 0.15 8.49
N ALA A 57 1.59 0.88 8.21
CA ALA A 57 1.57 2.32 8.00
C ALA A 57 0.67 2.69 6.81
N GLY A 58 0.78 2.00 5.67
CA GLY A 58 -0.15 2.19 4.54
C GLY A 58 -1.62 1.99 4.93
N MET A 59 -1.92 0.98 5.74
CA MET A 59 -3.29 0.73 6.22
C MET A 59 -3.84 1.81 7.18
N LEU A 60 -2.96 2.54 7.85
CA LEU A 60 -3.30 3.60 8.82
C LEU A 60 -3.20 5.01 8.23
N ALA A 61 -2.66 5.13 7.00
CA ALA A 61 -2.41 6.40 6.34
C ALA A 61 -3.72 7.19 6.12
N ASP A 62 -3.59 8.52 6.14
CA ASP A 62 -4.67 9.41 5.72
C ASP A 62 -4.24 10.20 4.48
N PRO A 63 -4.51 9.68 3.26
CA PRO A 63 -4.05 10.27 2.00
C PRO A 63 -4.43 11.75 1.84
N LYS A 64 -5.57 12.15 2.43
CA LYS A 64 -6.04 13.55 2.42
C LYS A 64 -5.14 14.54 3.16
N LYS A 65 -4.26 14.05 4.02
CA LYS A 65 -3.29 14.86 4.78
C LYS A 65 -1.88 14.74 4.22
N MET A 66 -1.66 13.85 3.26
CA MET A 66 -0.37 13.65 2.64
C MET A 66 -0.19 14.64 1.49
N THR A 67 1.07 14.96 1.22
CA THR A 67 1.52 15.86 0.17
C THR A 67 2.38 15.09 -0.83
N PRO A 68 2.59 15.62 -2.06
CA PRO A 68 3.50 15.00 -3.02
C PRO A 68 4.91 14.74 -2.45
N VAL A 69 5.39 15.61 -1.54
CA VAL A 69 6.69 15.47 -0.88
C VAL A 69 6.73 14.25 0.05
N ASP A 70 5.60 13.91 0.69
CA ASP A 70 5.51 12.70 1.50
C ASP A 70 5.63 11.45 0.62
N PHE A 71 5.04 11.45 -0.57
CA PHE A 71 5.18 10.34 -1.52
C PHE A 71 6.58 10.22 -2.09
N ASP A 72 7.28 11.33 -2.31
CA ASP A 72 8.71 11.31 -2.66
C ASP A 72 9.55 10.67 -1.54
N TYR A 73 9.25 10.97 -0.27
CA TYR A 73 9.91 10.31 0.87
C TYR A 73 9.56 8.82 0.96
N TRP A 74 8.29 8.47 0.73
CA TRP A 74 7.85 7.08 0.81
C TRP A 74 8.52 6.22 -0.26
N ILE A 75 8.52 6.69 -1.51
CA ILE A 75 9.11 5.93 -2.61
C ILE A 75 10.65 5.82 -2.48
N ASP A 76 11.34 6.82 -1.92
CA ASP A 76 12.79 6.73 -1.61
C ASP A 76 13.11 5.59 -0.62
N LYS A 77 12.19 5.30 0.31
CA LYS A 77 12.35 4.21 1.28
C LYS A 77 11.79 2.87 0.78
N ALA A 78 11.10 2.85 -0.36
CA ALA A 78 10.55 1.64 -0.95
C ALA A 78 11.67 0.81 -1.59
N TYR A 79 12.37 0.04 -0.76
CA TYR A 79 13.55 -0.73 -1.19
C TYR A 79 13.23 -2.01 -1.98
N TYR A 80 11.95 -2.38 -2.12
CA TYR A 80 11.52 -3.52 -2.93
C TYR A 80 10.04 -3.41 -3.35
N HIS A 81 9.67 -4.16 -4.39
CA HIS A 81 8.40 -4.03 -5.11
C HIS A 81 7.14 -4.12 -4.23
N MET A 82 7.16 -4.89 -3.13
CA MET A 82 5.96 -4.99 -2.28
C MET A 82 5.62 -3.68 -1.55
N ILE A 83 6.60 -2.79 -1.38
CA ILE A 83 6.37 -1.48 -0.78
C ILE A 83 5.88 -0.51 -1.84
N SER A 84 6.50 -0.49 -3.02
CA SER A 84 6.12 0.41 -4.10
C SER A 84 4.69 0.11 -4.59
N ASP A 85 4.35 -1.17 -4.77
CA ASP A 85 3.16 -1.61 -5.54
C ASP A 85 1.99 -2.11 -4.66
N PHE A 86 2.15 -2.14 -3.34
CA PHE A 86 1.05 -2.47 -2.42
C PHE A 86 0.93 -1.54 -1.22
N ILE A 87 1.76 -0.49 -1.14
CA ILE A 87 1.74 0.48 -0.03
C ILE A 87 1.72 1.90 -0.61
N VAL A 88 2.75 2.29 -1.36
CA VAL A 88 2.88 3.67 -1.87
C VAL A 88 1.83 3.97 -2.92
N ASP A 89 1.68 3.10 -3.93
CA ASP A 89 0.71 3.21 -5.01
C ASP A 89 -0.75 3.28 -4.52
N VAL A 90 -1.17 2.38 -3.61
CA VAL A 90 -2.53 2.33 -3.08
C VAL A 90 -2.86 3.60 -2.30
N THR A 91 -1.90 4.05 -1.48
CA THR A 91 -2.05 5.27 -0.69
C THR A 91 -2.08 6.50 -1.59
N LEU A 92 -1.28 6.51 -2.66
CA LEU A 92 -1.24 7.60 -3.64
C LEU A 92 -2.54 7.68 -4.45
N ALA A 93 -3.08 6.55 -4.88
CA ALA A 93 -4.31 6.47 -5.67
C ALA A 93 -5.54 7.05 -4.95
N GLU A 94 -5.51 7.15 -3.61
CA GLU A 94 -6.56 7.79 -2.80
C GLU A 94 -6.41 9.33 -2.69
N THR A 95 -5.43 9.95 -3.36
CA THR A 95 -5.18 11.40 -3.34
C THR A 95 -5.72 12.12 -4.59
N ASP A 96 -5.98 13.42 -4.47
CA ASP A 96 -6.46 14.26 -5.59
C ASP A 96 -5.35 14.55 -6.64
N PHE A 97 -4.09 14.33 -6.28
CA PHE A 97 -2.91 14.58 -7.13
C PHE A 97 -2.22 13.28 -7.60
N ALA A 98 -2.93 12.15 -7.49
CA ALA A 98 -2.38 10.83 -7.79
C ALA A 98 -1.75 10.73 -9.19
N GLN A 99 -2.44 11.23 -10.22
CA GLN A 99 -1.96 11.17 -11.60
C GLN A 99 -0.67 11.96 -11.82
N GLU A 100 -0.56 13.17 -11.23
CA GLU A 100 0.63 14.02 -11.37
C GLU A 100 1.88 13.34 -10.79
N VAL A 101 1.74 12.72 -9.61
CA VAL A 101 2.85 12.00 -8.96
C VAL A 101 3.14 10.69 -9.68
N ALA A 102 2.12 9.96 -10.12
CA ALA A 102 2.30 8.72 -10.89
C ALA A 102 3.04 8.97 -12.21
N ASP A 103 2.71 10.05 -12.94
CA ASP A 103 3.42 10.43 -14.16
C ASP A 103 4.89 10.77 -13.88
N LYS A 104 5.17 11.49 -12.79
CA LYS A 104 6.54 11.75 -12.33
C LYS A 104 7.28 10.45 -12.01
N PHE A 105 6.62 9.51 -11.36
CA PHE A 105 7.19 8.21 -11.03
C PHE A 105 7.50 7.38 -12.28
N ILE A 106 6.61 7.35 -13.26
CA ILE A 106 6.81 6.68 -14.56
C ILE A 106 7.97 7.32 -15.34
N ALA A 107 8.12 8.65 -15.26
CA ALA A 107 9.19 9.36 -15.95
C ALA A 107 10.57 9.22 -15.28
N SER A 108 10.67 8.64 -14.08
CA SER A 108 11.92 8.58 -13.30
C SER A 108 13.01 7.71 -13.92
N GLY A 109 12.63 6.69 -14.69
CA GLY A 109 13.57 5.70 -15.24
C GLY A 109 14.07 4.65 -14.24
N ASP A 110 13.69 4.74 -12.96
CA ASP A 110 13.98 3.73 -11.94
C ASP A 110 12.86 2.68 -11.94
N GLU A 111 13.23 1.40 -12.08
CA GLU A 111 12.29 0.29 -12.22
C GLU A 111 11.25 0.23 -11.09
N LEU A 112 11.65 0.43 -9.83
CA LEU A 112 10.73 0.34 -8.69
C LEU A 112 9.79 1.55 -8.63
N ILE A 113 10.32 2.74 -8.90
CA ILE A 113 9.54 3.97 -8.90
C ILE A 113 8.54 3.94 -10.05
N MET A 114 8.97 3.52 -11.24
CA MET A 114 8.11 3.33 -12.40
C MET A 114 7.00 2.31 -12.10
N SER A 115 7.31 1.20 -11.41
CA SER A 115 6.33 0.20 -11.01
C SER A 115 5.22 0.82 -10.16
N ALA A 116 5.56 1.59 -9.10
CA ALA A 116 4.57 2.29 -8.29
C ALA A 116 3.68 3.24 -9.11
N GLY A 117 4.26 3.95 -10.09
CA GLY A 117 3.50 4.83 -10.97
C GLY A 117 2.48 4.07 -11.82
N TRP A 118 2.88 2.96 -12.43
CA TRP A 118 1.96 2.11 -13.20
C TRP A 118 0.90 1.44 -12.33
N SER A 119 1.28 0.88 -11.17
CA SER A 119 0.34 0.30 -10.21
C SER A 119 -0.67 1.32 -9.71
N CYS A 120 -0.25 2.58 -9.48
CA CYS A 120 -1.16 3.66 -9.13
C CYS A 120 -2.24 3.88 -10.21
N TYR A 121 -1.87 3.80 -11.50
CA TYR A 121 -2.85 3.88 -12.59
C TYR A 121 -3.82 2.69 -12.59
N GLU A 122 -3.35 1.46 -12.31
CA GLU A 122 -4.22 0.29 -12.19
C GLU A 122 -5.28 0.49 -11.10
N TRP A 123 -4.87 1.01 -9.94
CA TRP A 123 -5.78 1.37 -8.85
C TRP A 123 -6.76 2.46 -9.21
N LEU A 124 -6.27 3.54 -9.83
CA LEU A 124 -7.10 4.64 -10.29
C LEU A 124 -8.18 4.14 -11.25
N ILE A 125 -7.82 3.38 -12.28
CA ILE A 125 -8.78 2.84 -13.26
C ILE A 125 -9.79 1.92 -12.58
N GLY A 126 -9.34 1.02 -11.69
CA GLY A 126 -10.24 0.16 -10.91
C GLY A 126 -11.20 0.96 -10.00
N SER A 127 -10.78 2.14 -9.55
CA SER A 127 -11.62 3.06 -8.77
C SER A 127 -12.54 3.94 -9.63
N TYR A 128 -12.21 4.18 -10.90
CA TYR A 128 -13.07 4.98 -11.80
C TYR A 128 -14.24 4.16 -12.35
N ASP A 129 -14.07 2.84 -12.50
CA ASP A 129 -15.18 1.93 -12.83
C ASP A 129 -16.29 1.96 -11.76
N TYR A 130 -16.00 2.46 -10.56
CA TYR A 130 -16.99 2.66 -9.48
C TYR A 130 -18.01 3.78 -9.75
N LEU A 131 -17.68 4.80 -10.55
CA LEU A 131 -18.60 5.92 -10.82
C LEU A 131 -19.75 5.55 -11.78
N MET A 132 -19.60 4.49 -12.59
CA MET A 132 -20.69 3.92 -13.39
C MET A 132 -21.52 2.87 -12.63
N ILE A 133 -21.07 2.43 -11.45
CA ILE A 133 -21.65 1.31 -10.71
C ILE A 133 -22.25 1.73 -9.35
N SER A 134 -22.50 3.02 -9.11
CA SER A 134 -23.24 3.44 -7.90
C SER A 134 -24.72 3.03 -7.90
N ASN A 135 -25.26 2.54 -9.03
CA ASN A 135 -26.65 2.08 -9.15
C ASN A 135 -26.83 0.54 -9.24
N CYS A 136 -25.76 -0.26 -9.19
CA CYS A 136 -25.89 -1.72 -9.33
C CYS A 136 -25.43 -2.46 -8.06
N PHE A 137 -26.40 -3.00 -7.32
CA PHE A 137 -26.23 -3.74 -6.06
C PHE A 137 -25.23 -4.92 -6.16
N ALA A 138 -25.00 -5.44 -7.37
CA ALA A 138 -24.08 -6.55 -7.64
C ALA A 138 -22.60 -6.21 -7.35
N CYS A 139 -22.17 -4.96 -7.52
CA CYS A 139 -20.74 -4.61 -7.41
C CYS A 139 -20.28 -4.34 -5.97
N ARG A 140 -21.22 -4.10 -5.05
CA ARG A 140 -20.93 -3.99 -3.61
C ARG A 140 -20.35 -5.28 -3.02
N ILE A 141 -20.57 -6.41 -3.70
CA ILE A 141 -20.03 -7.73 -3.34
C ILE A 141 -18.62 -7.91 -3.90
N ALA A 142 -18.27 -7.31 -5.06
CA ALA A 142 -16.97 -7.49 -5.72
C ALA A 142 -15.80 -6.81 -4.99
N SER A 143 -15.98 -5.58 -4.48
CA SER A 143 -14.95 -4.92 -3.64
C SER A 143 -14.76 -5.57 -2.29
N LYS A 144 -15.83 -6.12 -1.69
CA LYS A 144 -15.70 -6.94 -0.50
C LYS A 144 -14.96 -8.23 -0.82
N ALA A 145 -15.26 -8.87 -1.95
CA ALA A 145 -14.61 -10.11 -2.36
C ALA A 145 -13.09 -9.96 -2.54
N LEU A 146 -12.58 -8.90 -3.16
CA LEU A 146 -11.13 -8.71 -3.31
C LEU A 146 -10.38 -8.57 -1.96
N PHE A 147 -11.06 -8.20 -0.87
CA PHE A 147 -10.48 -8.14 0.48
C PHE A 147 -10.98 -9.21 1.46
N THR A 148 -11.95 -10.07 1.07
CA THR A 148 -12.49 -11.17 1.87
C THR A 148 -12.35 -12.56 1.24
N SER A 149 -11.90 -12.70 0.00
CA SER A 149 -11.50 -14.00 -0.53
C SER A 149 -10.07 -14.25 -0.09
N ASN A 150 -9.88 -15.29 0.71
CA ASN A 150 -8.58 -15.87 0.96
C ASN A 150 -7.84 -16.02 -0.37
N PHE A 151 -6.65 -15.44 -0.47
CA PHE A 151 -5.62 -16.12 -1.24
C PHE A 151 -5.26 -17.37 -0.41
N LEU A 152 -5.64 -18.52 -0.98
CA LEU A 152 -5.74 -19.90 -0.44
C LEU A 152 -7.12 -20.32 0.10
#